data_AF-A0A6I7NF45-F1
#
_entry.id   AF-A0A6I7NF45-F1
#
_cell.length_a   1.000
_cell.length_b   1.000
_cell.length_c   1.000
_cell.angle_alpha   90.00
_cell.angle_beta   90.00
_cell.angle_gamma   90.00
#
_symmetry.space_group_name_H-M   'P 1'
#
loop_
_entity.id
_entity.type
_entity.pdbx_description
1 polymer ?
#
loop_
_entity_poly.entity_id
_entity_poly.type
_entity_poly.pdbx_seq_one_letter_code
_entity_poly.pdbx_strand_id
1 'polypeptide(L)'
;MNKMVVLFLAMILSVLSIMGIAVFGTAPESGSREPVRAILIDDFDDLNSAGDMFKDVGYIVDLNNNLFTFHYALEPIKAGADIRVSASPSSAVNVQIDPVEQMVYVFFNDPSRRPMVTITLRDVRTENSVALTLWFKPSGHVDVPDLD
;
A
#
# COMPACT_ATOMS: atom_id res chain seq x y z
N MET A 1 -17.29 34.60 56.43
CA MET A 1 -16.31 34.40 55.34
C MET A 1 -15.68 35.74 55.03
N ASN A 2 -14.37 35.91 55.24
CA ASN A 2 -13.71 37.21 55.13
C ASN A 2 -13.56 37.60 53.65
N LYS A 3 -13.90 38.84 53.25
CA LYS A 3 -13.89 39.28 51.84
C LYS A 3 -12.52 39.05 51.16
N MET A 4 -11.45 39.11 51.95
CA MET A 4 -10.08 38.81 51.51
C MET A 4 -9.87 37.36 51.08
N VAL A 5 -10.55 36.40 51.72
CA VAL A 5 -10.42 34.96 51.42
C VAL A 5 -11.08 34.62 50.08
N VAL A 6 -12.20 35.28 49.77
CA VAL A 6 -12.91 35.09 48.49
C VAL A 6 -12.07 35.63 47.32
N LEU A 7 -11.42 36.78 47.52
CA LEU A 7 -10.54 37.38 46.51
C LEU A 7 -9.34 36.48 46.21
N PHE A 8 -8.73 35.91 47.26
CA PHE A 8 -7.57 35.03 47.13
C PHE A 8 -7.92 33.72 46.41
N LEU A 9 -9.10 33.16 46.71
CA LEU A 9 -9.59 31.94 46.07
C LEU A 9 -9.89 32.16 44.58
N ALA A 10 -10.48 33.30 44.22
CA ALA A 10 -10.75 33.66 42.83
C ALA A 10 -9.46 33.82 42.02
N MET A 11 -8.41 34.38 42.63
CA MET A 11 -7.12 34.57 41.97
C MET A 11 -6.43 33.22 41.67
N ILE A 12 -6.46 32.29 42.63
CA ILE A 12 -5.89 30.94 42.45
C ILE A 12 -6.64 30.15 41.36
N LEU A 13 -7.97 30.21 41.35
CA LEU A 13 -8.81 29.58 40.31
C LEU A 13 -8.53 30.14 38.91
N SER A 14 -8.30 31.45 38.80
CA SER A 14 -7.94 32.09 37.52
C SER A 14 -6.60 31.59 36.98
N VAL A 15 -5.58 31.43 37.84
CA VAL A 15 -4.25 30.96 37.42
C VAL A 15 -4.30 29.49 37.01
N LEU A 16 -5.01 28.66 37.78
CA LEU A 16 -5.22 27.24 37.45
C LEU A 16 -5.98 27.05 36.12
N SER A 17 -6.98 27.90 35.84
CA SER A 17 -7.74 27.86 34.58
C SER A 17 -6.86 28.12 33.35
N ILE A 18 -5.89 29.04 33.45
CA ILE A 18 -5.00 29.38 32.33
C ILE A 18 -3.98 28.24 32.11
N MET A 19 -3.45 27.65 33.17
CA MET A 19 -2.56 26.48 33.08
C MET A 19 -3.26 25.27 32.45
N GLY A 20 -4.53 25.02 32.80
CA GLY A 20 -5.30 23.90 32.23
C GLY A 20 -5.48 24.00 30.70
N ILE A 21 -5.71 25.20 30.17
CA ILE A 21 -5.88 25.41 28.73
C ILE A 21 -4.54 25.28 27.99
N ALA A 22 -3.44 25.78 28.57
CA ALA A 22 -2.11 25.68 27.98
C ALA A 22 -1.62 24.22 27.88
N VAL A 23 -1.88 23.40 28.90
CA VAL A 23 -1.46 21.98 28.91
C VAL A 23 -2.26 21.13 27.92
N PHE A 24 -3.56 21.42 27.72
CA PHE A 24 -4.36 20.76 26.69
C PHE A 24 -4.05 21.24 25.27
N GLY A 25 -3.60 22.49 25.11
CA GLY A 25 -3.21 23.06 23.81
C GLY A 25 -1.81 22.66 23.33
N THR A 26 -0.94 22.15 24.21
CA THR A 26 0.43 21.74 23.88
C THR A 26 0.68 20.24 24.03
N ALA A 27 -0.37 19.42 24.20
CA ALA A 27 -0.19 17.99 23.99
C ALA A 27 0.24 17.83 22.52
N PRO A 28 1.47 17.37 22.24
CA PRO A 28 1.82 17.06 20.86
C PRO A 28 0.81 16.01 20.44
N GLU A 29 0.00 16.31 19.42
CA GLU A 29 -0.65 15.24 18.68
C GLU A 29 0.47 14.26 18.35
N SER A 30 0.49 13.13 19.04
CA SER A 30 1.42 12.04 18.79
C SER A 30 1.04 11.46 17.44
N GLY A 31 1.38 12.21 16.38
CA GLY A 31 1.18 11.87 14.99
C GLY A 31 2.10 10.76 14.52
N SER A 32 2.67 9.97 15.44
CA SER A 32 3.30 8.71 15.10
C SER A 32 2.20 7.74 14.66
N ARG A 33 1.76 7.88 13.41
CA ARG A 33 1.00 6.83 12.73
C ARG A 33 1.77 5.53 12.91
N GLU A 34 1.06 4.47 13.26
CA GLU A 34 1.68 3.16 13.53
C GLU A 34 2.53 2.71 12.32
N PRO A 35 3.64 1.99 12.55
CA PRO A 35 4.45 1.47 11.47
C PRO A 35 3.68 0.39 10.69
N VAL A 36 3.96 0.29 9.39
CA VAL A 36 3.42 -0.78 8.53
C VAL A 36 3.97 -2.12 9.01
N ARG A 37 3.10 -3.10 9.25
CA ARG A 37 3.45 -4.48 9.59
C ARG A 37 3.39 -5.39 8.37
N ALA A 38 2.40 -5.18 7.51
CA ALA A 38 2.23 -5.93 6.29
C ALA A 38 1.63 -5.07 5.17
N ILE A 39 1.95 -5.45 3.93
CA ILE A 39 1.32 -4.97 2.72
C ILE A 39 0.62 -6.19 2.11
N LEU A 40 -0.68 -6.08 1.87
CA LEU A 40 -1.50 -7.17 1.37
C LEU A 40 -1.93 -6.88 -0.07
N ILE A 41 -1.99 -7.93 -0.89
CA ILE A 41 -2.53 -7.90 -2.25
C ILE A 41 -3.52 -9.06 -2.32
N ASP A 42 -4.80 -8.75 -2.53
CA ASP A 42 -5.85 -9.79 -2.58
C ASP A 42 -6.16 -10.24 -4.03
N ASP A 43 -5.76 -9.46 -5.03
CA ASP A 43 -6.03 -9.74 -6.44
C ASP A 43 -4.88 -10.53 -7.09
N PHE A 44 -4.78 -11.82 -6.76
CA PHE A 44 -3.90 -12.79 -7.39
C PHE A 44 -4.63 -14.12 -7.64
N ASP A 45 -4.15 -14.92 -8.58
CA ASP A 45 -4.81 -16.16 -8.99
C ASP A 45 -4.20 -17.39 -8.31
N ASP A 46 -2.88 -17.42 -8.11
CA ASP A 46 -2.14 -18.55 -7.56
C ASP A 46 -1.00 -18.12 -6.62
N LEU A 47 -0.62 -19.01 -5.71
CA LEU A 47 0.59 -18.94 -4.90
C LEU A 47 1.52 -20.09 -5.27
N ASN A 48 2.82 -19.82 -5.43
CA ASN A 48 3.79 -20.91 -5.57
C ASN A 48 4.18 -21.50 -4.20
N SER A 49 4.98 -22.57 -4.23
CA SER A 49 5.47 -23.24 -3.02
C SER A 49 6.36 -22.37 -2.11
N ALA A 50 6.86 -21.24 -2.62
CA ALA A 50 7.64 -20.26 -1.86
C ALA A 50 6.78 -19.12 -1.29
N GLY A 51 5.47 -19.09 -1.62
CA GLY A 51 4.54 -18.04 -1.21
C GLY A 51 4.53 -16.81 -2.13
N ASP A 52 5.14 -16.87 -3.31
CA ASP A 52 5.06 -15.78 -4.29
C ASP A 52 3.68 -15.81 -4.97
N MET A 53 3.08 -14.63 -5.14
CA MET A 53 1.78 -14.44 -5.78
C MET A 53 1.92 -14.33 -7.30
N PHE A 54 0.99 -14.95 -8.02
CA PHE A 54 0.90 -14.92 -9.48
C PHE A 54 -0.47 -14.45 -9.94
N LYS A 55 -0.49 -13.62 -10.98
CA LYS A 55 -1.70 -13.15 -11.65
C LYS A 55 -1.59 -13.32 -13.15
N ASP A 56 -2.49 -14.08 -13.74
CA ASP A 56 -2.65 -14.14 -15.19
C ASP A 56 -3.29 -12.86 -15.70
N VAL A 57 -2.57 -12.15 -16.56
CA VAL A 57 -3.03 -10.90 -17.17
C VAL A 57 -3.43 -11.10 -18.63
N GLY A 58 -3.35 -12.32 -19.17
CA GLY A 58 -3.58 -12.60 -20.59
C GLY A 58 -5.00 -12.33 -21.09
N TYR A 59 -5.99 -12.26 -20.19
CA TYR A 59 -7.38 -11.89 -20.51
C TYR A 59 -7.70 -10.41 -20.29
N ILE A 60 -6.79 -9.65 -19.67
CA ILE A 60 -6.97 -8.22 -19.35
C ILE A 60 -6.11 -7.37 -20.28
N VAL A 61 -4.86 -7.78 -20.46
CA VAL A 61 -3.83 -7.04 -21.17
C VAL A 61 -3.67 -7.60 -22.57
N ASP A 62 -3.94 -6.77 -23.57
CA ASP A 62 -3.77 -7.08 -24.98
C ASP A 62 -3.19 -5.88 -25.75
N LEU A 63 -3.22 -5.93 -27.09
CA LEU A 63 -2.71 -4.86 -27.94
C LEU A 63 -3.51 -3.56 -27.88
N ASN A 64 -4.78 -3.63 -27.47
CA ASN A 64 -5.69 -2.48 -27.38
C ASN A 64 -5.80 -1.96 -25.94
N ASN A 65 -5.52 -2.81 -24.94
CA ASN A 65 -5.48 -2.47 -23.53
C ASN A 65 -4.16 -2.93 -22.91
N ASN A 66 -3.21 -2.01 -22.74
CA ASN A 66 -1.92 -2.32 -22.16
C ASN A 66 -1.84 -2.05 -20.64
N LEU A 67 -2.97 -1.81 -19.98
CA LEU A 67 -3.04 -1.44 -18.57
C LEU A 67 -3.58 -2.61 -17.73
N PHE A 68 -2.87 -2.91 -16.65
CA PHE A 68 -3.36 -3.72 -15.54
C PHE A 68 -3.34 -2.89 -14.26
N THR A 69 -4.35 -3.07 -13.41
CA THR A 69 -4.46 -2.36 -12.13
C THR A 69 -4.86 -3.32 -11.03
N PHE A 70 -4.31 -3.13 -9.83
CA PHE A 70 -4.71 -3.88 -8.65
C PHE A 70 -4.64 -3.01 -7.39
N HIS A 71 -5.42 -3.39 -6.38
CA HIS A 71 -5.39 -2.76 -5.06
C HIS A 71 -4.38 -3.43 -4.15
N TYR A 72 -3.83 -2.64 -3.23
CA TYR A 72 -3.10 -3.15 -2.07
C TYR A 72 -3.74 -2.61 -0.79
N ALA A 73 -3.55 -3.32 0.32
CA ALA A 73 -3.96 -2.88 1.65
C ALA A 73 -2.76 -2.82 2.59
N LEU A 74 -2.88 -2.01 3.64
CA LEU A 74 -1.86 -1.86 4.68
C LEU A 74 -2.40 -2.37 6.00
N GLU A 75 -1.56 -3.10 6.74
CA GLU A 75 -1.82 -3.44 8.13
C GLU A 75 -0.81 -2.77 9.05
N PRO A 76 -1.25 -2.00 10.06
CA PRO A 76 -2.63 -1.58 10.33
C PRO A 76 -3.17 -0.57 9.29
N ILE A 77 -4.50 -0.48 9.13
CA ILE A 77 -5.19 0.33 8.10
C ILE A 77 -4.75 1.81 8.09
N LYS A 78 -4.40 2.38 9.25
CA LYS A 78 -3.96 3.78 9.40
C LYS A 78 -2.45 3.93 9.56
N ALA A 79 -1.67 2.98 9.07
CA ALA A 79 -0.21 3.02 9.15
C ALA A 79 0.37 4.24 8.40
N GLY A 80 1.48 4.77 8.92
CA GLY A 80 2.23 5.83 8.26
C GLY A 80 3.18 5.25 7.20
N ALA A 81 2.65 4.86 6.05
CA ALA A 81 3.42 4.21 4.98
C ALA A 81 4.05 5.20 3.99
N ASP A 82 5.24 4.88 3.51
CA ASP A 82 5.86 5.44 2.29
C ASP A 82 6.11 4.27 1.33
N ILE A 83 5.10 3.95 0.52
CA ILE A 83 5.17 2.79 -0.38
C ILE A 83 5.86 3.18 -1.68
N ARG A 84 6.87 2.39 -2.04
CA ARG A 84 7.54 2.40 -3.34
C ARG A 84 7.13 1.19 -4.13
N VAL A 85 6.91 1.40 -5.43
CA VAL A 85 6.66 0.34 -6.40
C VAL A 85 7.87 0.21 -7.32
N SER A 86 8.25 -1.03 -7.62
CA SER A 86 9.26 -1.34 -8.64
C SER A 86 8.80 -2.53 -9.48
N ALA A 87 9.39 -2.67 -10.67
CA ALA A 87 9.11 -3.77 -11.58
C ALA A 87 10.39 -4.43 -12.07
N SER A 88 10.34 -5.75 -12.25
CA SER A 88 11.43 -6.55 -12.80
C SER A 88 10.90 -7.51 -13.88
N PRO A 89 11.37 -7.44 -15.13
CA PRO A 89 12.30 -6.44 -15.65
C PRO A 89 11.64 -5.07 -15.85
N SER A 90 12.33 -3.99 -15.46
CA SER A 90 11.82 -2.62 -15.60
C SER A 90 11.67 -2.14 -17.06
N SER A 91 12.26 -2.86 -18.02
CA SER A 91 12.11 -2.55 -19.45
C SER A 91 10.78 -3.04 -20.03
N ALA A 92 10.08 -3.97 -19.38
CA ALA A 92 8.83 -4.53 -19.88
C ALA A 92 7.61 -3.66 -19.56
N VAL A 93 7.65 -2.92 -18.44
CA VAL A 93 6.51 -2.16 -17.92
C VAL A 93 6.92 -0.82 -17.34
N ASN A 94 5.97 0.11 -17.28
CA ASN A 94 6.02 1.29 -16.43
C ASN A 94 5.01 1.12 -15.29
N VAL A 95 5.41 1.44 -14.06
CA VAL A 95 4.57 1.30 -12.87
C VAL A 95 4.33 2.64 -12.19
N GLN A 96 3.09 2.86 -11.79
CA GLN A 96 2.67 4.01 -11.01
C GLN A 96 1.85 3.54 -9.82
N ILE A 97 1.87 4.32 -8.75
CA ILE A 97 1.12 4.04 -7.53
C ILE A 97 0.28 5.26 -7.17
N ASP A 98 -0.97 5.01 -6.80
CA ASP A 98 -1.83 5.97 -6.15
C ASP A 98 -1.90 5.60 -4.65
N PRO A 99 -1.18 6.33 -3.78
CA PRO A 99 -1.16 6.04 -2.35
C PRO A 99 -2.44 6.45 -1.62
N VAL A 100 -3.32 7.24 -2.25
CA VAL A 100 -4.59 7.68 -1.67
C VAL A 100 -5.64 6.61 -1.86
N GLU A 101 -5.79 6.12 -3.10
CA GLU A 101 -6.73 5.05 -3.46
C GLU A 101 -6.15 3.64 -3.23
N GLN A 102 -4.89 3.56 -2.82
CA GLN A 102 -4.13 2.32 -2.62
C GLN A 102 -4.17 1.39 -3.85
N MET A 103 -3.92 1.99 -5.02
CA MET A 103 -3.92 1.31 -6.31
C MET A 103 -2.53 1.33 -6.95
N VAL A 104 -2.19 0.27 -7.68
CA VAL A 104 -1.02 0.21 -8.56
C VAL A 104 -1.48 0.10 -10.01
N TYR A 105 -0.88 0.91 -10.87
CA TYR A 105 -1.09 0.91 -12.31
C TYR A 105 0.15 0.35 -12.99
N VAL A 106 -0.04 -0.66 -13.84
CA VAL A 106 1.01 -1.34 -14.58
C VAL A 106 0.75 -1.20 -16.06
N PHE A 107 1.57 -0.38 -16.73
CA PHE A 107 1.50 -0.13 -18.16
C PHE A 107 2.51 -1.00 -18.88
N PHE A 108 2.05 -1.95 -19.68
CA PHE A 108 2.90 -2.81 -20.50
C PHE A 108 3.41 -2.03 -21.72
N ASN A 109 4.73 -2.03 -21.92
CA ASN A 109 5.37 -1.34 -23.04
C ASN A 109 5.10 -2.04 -24.37
N ASP A 110 5.11 -3.38 -24.37
CA ASP A 110 4.82 -4.23 -25.52
C ASP A 110 4.13 -5.54 -25.07
N PRO A 111 2.78 -5.55 -24.96
CA PRO A 111 2.00 -6.73 -24.59
C PRO A 111 2.19 -7.93 -25.52
N SER A 112 2.55 -7.70 -26.80
CA SER A 112 2.68 -8.76 -27.80
C SER A 112 3.75 -9.80 -27.44
N ARG A 113 4.78 -9.36 -26.70
CA ARG A 113 5.88 -10.21 -26.21
C ARG A 113 5.49 -11.08 -25.04
N ARG A 114 4.30 -10.87 -24.47
CA ARG A 114 3.78 -11.61 -23.32
C ARG A 114 4.80 -11.70 -22.17
N PRO A 115 5.40 -10.57 -21.74
CA PRO A 115 6.47 -10.59 -20.76
C PRO A 115 5.97 -11.09 -19.40
N MET A 116 6.81 -11.85 -18.69
CA MET A 116 6.62 -12.15 -17.28
C MET A 116 7.30 -11.06 -16.46
N VAL A 117 6.57 -10.45 -15.52
CA VAL A 117 7.02 -9.26 -14.80
C VAL A 117 6.62 -9.37 -13.33
N THR A 118 7.57 -9.15 -12.43
CA THR A 118 7.31 -9.09 -10.99
C THR A 118 7.23 -7.65 -10.54
N ILE A 119 6.10 -7.28 -9.93
CA ILE A 119 5.86 -5.98 -9.30
C ILE A 119 6.11 -6.12 -7.81
N THR A 120 6.96 -5.26 -7.25
CA THR A 120 7.26 -5.26 -5.83
C THR A 120 6.78 -3.96 -5.21
N LEU A 121 5.99 -4.06 -4.15
CA LEU A 121 5.67 -2.94 -3.27
C LEU A 121 6.55 -3.05 -2.03
N ARG A 122 7.15 -1.94 -1.60
CA ARG A 122 8.00 -1.88 -0.41
C ARG A 122 7.74 -0.60 0.35
N ASP A 123 7.52 -0.72 1.67
CA ASP A 123 7.53 0.44 2.55
C ASP A 123 8.98 0.86 2.84
N VAL A 124 9.32 2.11 2.56
CA VAL A 124 10.69 2.63 2.77
C VAL A 124 11.07 2.64 4.25
N ARG A 125 10.08 2.80 5.13
CA ARG A 125 10.33 3.01 6.57
C ARG A 125 10.57 1.70 7.30
N THR A 126 9.78 0.68 7.02
CA THR A 126 9.82 -0.63 7.71
C THR A 126 10.52 -1.71 6.90
N GLU A 127 10.82 -1.44 5.63
CA GLU A 127 11.38 -2.38 4.65
C GLU A 127 10.48 -3.58 4.32
N ASN A 128 9.29 -3.64 4.91
CA ASN A 128 8.29 -4.64 4.58
C ASN A 128 7.95 -4.55 3.10
N SER A 129 7.94 -5.72 2.43
CA SER A 129 7.72 -5.80 1.00
C SER A 129 6.86 -6.99 0.64
N VAL A 130 6.19 -6.84 -0.50
CA VAL A 130 5.31 -7.84 -1.09
C VAL A 130 5.50 -7.83 -2.60
N ALA A 131 5.43 -8.98 -3.25
CA ALA A 131 5.66 -9.12 -4.68
C ALA A 131 4.51 -9.85 -5.36
N LEU A 132 4.07 -9.32 -6.50
CA LEU A 132 3.07 -9.91 -7.39
C LEU A 132 3.70 -10.15 -8.76
N THR A 133 3.68 -11.38 -9.24
CA THR A 133 4.17 -11.73 -10.57
C THR A 133 3.03 -11.77 -11.57
N LEU A 134 3.11 -10.91 -12.57
CA LEU A 134 2.21 -10.86 -13.71
C LEU A 134 2.76 -11.72 -14.83
N TRP A 135 1.93 -12.58 -15.39
CA TRP A 135 2.30 -13.45 -16.50
C TRP A 135 1.15 -13.63 -17.47
N PHE A 136 1.49 -14.07 -18.69
CA PHE A 136 0.51 -14.41 -19.72
C PHE A 136 0.45 -15.93 -19.79
N LYS A 137 -0.49 -16.54 -19.07
CA LYS A 137 -0.57 -18.00 -19.01
C LYS A 137 -0.88 -18.56 -20.40
N PRO A 138 -0.10 -19.52 -20.92
CA PRO A 138 -0.44 -20.17 -22.17
C PRO A 138 -1.80 -20.87 -22.05
N SER A 139 -2.70 -20.63 -22.99
CA SER A 139 -3.95 -21.39 -23.09
C SER A 139 -3.60 -22.85 -23.36
N GLY A 140 -3.84 -23.73 -22.39
CA GLY A 140 -3.54 -25.15 -22.50
C GLY A 140 -4.42 -25.85 -23.53
N HIS A 141 -4.02 -25.82 -24.80
CA HIS A 141 -4.27 -26.87 -25.79
C HIS A 141 -2.91 -27.21 -26.39
N VAL A 142 -2.31 -28.28 -25.90
CA VAL A 142 -1.25 -28.98 -26.62
C VAL A 142 -1.98 -30.01 -27.47
N ASP A 143 -2.19 -29.70 -28.75
CA ASP A 143 -2.55 -30.74 -29.72
C ASP A 143 -1.34 -31.68 -29.78
N VAL A 144 -1.42 -32.79 -29.04
CA VAL A 144 -0.49 -33.90 -29.21
C VAL A 144 -0.93 -34.60 -30.49
N PRO A 145 -0.14 -34.58 -31.58
CA PRO A 145 -0.50 -35.35 -32.75
C PRO A 145 -0.48 -36.83 -32.37
N ASP A 146 -1.60 -37.50 -32.57
CA ASP A 146 -1.66 -38.96 -32.50
C ASP A 146 -0.62 -39.52 -33.48
N LEU A 147 0.36 -40.23 -32.94
CA LEU A 147 1.33 -41.00 -33.72
C LEU A 147 0.62 -42.29 -34.16
N ASP A 148 0.07 -42.28 -35.38
CA ASP A 148 -0.28 -43.50 -36.11
C ASP A 148 0.96 -44.34 -36.44
#